data_AF-A0A6M3LWS9-F1
#
_entry.id   AF-A0A6M3LWS9-F1
#
_cell.length_a   1.000
_cell.length_b   1.000
_cell.length_c   1.000
_cell.angle_alpha   90.00
_cell.angle_beta   90.00
_cell.angle_gamma   90.00
#
_symmetry.space_group_name_H-M   'P 1'
#
loop_
_entity.id
_entity.type
_entity.pdbx_description
1 polymer ?
#
loop_
_entity_poly.entity_id
_entity_poly.type
_entity_poly.pdbx_seq_one_letter_code
_entity_poly.pdbx_strand_id
1 'polypeptide(L)'
;ECGISIDVKYGVRIVDSILAGQRIMPHIRVDRKCVRFLECLSDYKHPTDSQGKVIGDGYEDNWATHIMKAFEYYAVNRHPLRSAEWKVL
;
A
#
# COMPACT_ATOMS: atom_id res chain seq x y z
N GLU A 1 -15.34 26.94 1.53
CA GLU A 1 -15.85 25.56 1.41
C GLU A 1 -14.75 24.59 1.81
N CYS A 2 -14.97 23.75 2.83
CA CYS A 2 -14.06 22.66 3.16
C CYS A 2 -14.43 21.43 2.32
N GLY A 3 -14.22 21.51 1.01
CA GLY A 3 -14.42 20.37 0.11
C GLY A 3 -13.18 19.47 0.14
N ILE A 4 -13.33 18.20 0.49
CA ILE A 4 -12.27 17.21 0.27
C ILE A 4 -12.22 16.95 -1.23
N SER A 5 -11.18 17.45 -1.91
CA SER A 5 -10.90 17.09 -3.30
C SER A 5 -10.31 15.69 -3.34
N ILE A 6 -11.05 14.74 -3.92
CA ILE A 6 -10.61 13.34 -4.10
C ILE A 6 -10.25 13.14 -5.56
N ASP A 7 -9.03 12.70 -5.82
CA ASP A 7 -8.57 12.26 -7.14
C ASP A 7 -8.46 10.73 -7.14
N VAL A 8 -9.03 10.09 -8.16
CA VAL A 8 -9.10 8.63 -8.28
C VAL A 8 -8.23 8.18 -9.46
N LYS A 9 -7.21 7.37 -9.16
CA LYS A 9 -6.33 6.79 -10.18
C LYS A 9 -6.81 5.40 -10.56
N TYR A 10 -7.10 5.20 -11.84
CA TYR A 10 -7.47 3.91 -12.42
C TYR A 10 -6.24 3.19 -12.99
N GLY A 11 -6.33 1.87 -13.19
CA GLY A 11 -5.29 1.07 -13.84
C GLY A 11 -4.00 0.85 -13.01
N VAL A 12 -3.98 1.23 -11.73
CA VAL A 12 -2.86 0.97 -10.81
C VAL A 12 -2.75 -0.55 -10.59
N ARG A 13 -1.64 -1.16 -11.03
CA ARG A 13 -1.39 -2.57 -10.73
C ARG A 13 -1.10 -2.72 -9.24
N ILE A 14 -1.56 -3.81 -8.64
CA ILE A 14 -1.34 -4.13 -7.21
C ILE A 14 0.16 -4.10 -6.87
N VAL A 15 1.01 -4.63 -7.76
CA VAL A 15 2.47 -4.61 -7.54
C VAL A 15 3.03 -3.19 -7.48
N ASP A 16 2.50 -2.27 -8.27
CA ASP A 16 2.95 -0.88 -8.28
C ASP A 16 2.50 -0.14 -7.01
N SER A 17 1.32 -0.47 -6.46
CA SER A 17 0.87 0.11 -5.19
C SER A 17 1.75 -0.33 -4.02
N ILE A 18 2.10 -1.62 -3.99
CA ILE A 18 3.02 -2.21 -3.01
C ILE A 18 4.39 -1.56 -3.08
N LEU A 19 4.98 -1.49 -4.28
CA LEU A 19 6.30 -0.89 -4.48
C LEU A 19 6.32 0.60 -4.09
N ALA A 20 5.25 1.33 -4.38
CA ALA A 20 5.11 2.71 -3.93
C ALA A 20 5.11 2.82 -2.39
N GLY A 21 4.35 1.95 -1.71
CA GLY A 21 4.31 1.88 -0.26
C GLY A 21 5.67 1.54 0.36
N GLN A 22 6.32 0.48 -0.12
CA GLN A 22 7.64 0.03 0.35
C GLN A 22 8.71 1.12 0.17
N ARG A 23 8.70 1.83 -0.95
CA ARG A 23 9.66 2.91 -1.23
C ARG A 23 9.58 4.03 -0.21
N ILE A 24 8.37 4.43 0.21
CA ILE A 24 8.20 5.58 1.10
C ILE A 24 8.24 5.21 2.58
N MET A 25 7.93 3.96 2.94
CA MET A 25 7.83 3.50 4.34
C MET A 25 9.01 3.92 5.22
N PRO A 26 10.29 3.83 4.79
CA PRO A 26 11.42 4.27 5.61
C PRO A 26 11.41 5.75 5.99
N HIS A 27 10.64 6.58 5.26
CA HIS A 27 10.51 8.02 5.48
C HIS A 27 9.24 8.40 6.25
N ILE A 28 8.38 7.43 6.58
CA ILE A 28 7.12 7.65 7.29
C ILE A 28 7.35 7.54 8.80
N ARG A 29 6.92 8.56 9.53
CA ARG A 29 6.87 8.53 11.00
C ARG A 29 5.46 8.19 11.43
N VAL A 30 5.32 7.08 12.14
CA VAL A 30 4.04 6.61 12.68
C VAL A 30 4.00 6.93 14.17
N ASP A 31 2.93 7.61 14.61
CA ASP A 31 2.70 7.85 16.03
C ASP A 31 2.47 6.52 16.75
N ARG A 32 3.00 6.38 17.97
CA ARG A 32 2.84 5.15 18.77
C ARG A 32 1.38 4.83 19.10
N LYS A 33 0.48 5.83 19.05
CA LYS A 33 -0.97 5.65 19.23
C LYS A 33 -1.63 4.96 18.04
N CYS A 34 -0.98 4.90 16.87
CA CYS A 34 -1.48 4.18 15.69
C CYS A 34 -1.24 2.66 15.82
N VAL A 35 -1.68 2.06 16.93
CA VAL A 35 -1.38 0.65 17.29
C VAL A 35 -1.80 -0.30 16.17
N ARG A 36 -2.99 -0.11 15.59
CA ARG A 36 -3.50 -0.96 14.49
C ARG A 36 -2.62 -0.90 13.24
N PHE A 37 -2.02 0.25 12.94
CA PHE A 37 -1.08 0.36 11.82
C PHE A 37 0.17 -0.48 12.07
N LEU A 38 0.72 -0.42 13.29
CA LEU A 38 1.92 -1.17 13.65
C LEU A 38 1.69 -2.69 13.67
N GLU A 39 0.53 -3.12 14.14
CA GLU A 39 0.11 -4.53 14.08
C GLU A 39 -0.04 -4.99 12.63
N CYS A 40 -0.78 -4.23 11.82
CA CYS A 40 -0.97 -4.54 10.40
C CYS A 40 0.38 -4.65 9.67
N LEU A 41 1.30 -3.71 9.92
CA LEU A 41 2.64 -3.72 9.33
C LEU A 41 3.44 -4.97 9.72
N SER A 42 3.28 -5.47 10.94
CA SER A 42 4.01 -6.65 11.43
C SER A 42 3.48 -7.96 10.84
N ASP A 43 2.19 -8.01 10.51
CA ASP A 43 1.52 -9.17 9.92
C ASP A 43 1.34 -9.07 8.40
N TYR A 44 1.84 -8.01 7.77
CA TYR A 44 1.74 -7.79 6.34
C TYR A 44 2.67 -8.72 5.55
N LYS A 45 2.16 -9.87 5.12
CA LYS A 45 2.96 -10.95 4.50
C LYS A 45 2.43 -11.39 3.13
N HIS A 46 3.35 -11.83 2.29
CA HIS A 46 3.01 -12.47 1.01
C HIS A 46 2.31 -13.80 1.26
N PRO A 47 1.32 -14.19 0.43
CA PRO A 47 0.70 -15.49 0.55
C PRO A 47 1.72 -16.59 0.22
N THR A 48 1.84 -17.57 1.11
CA THR A 48 2.75 -18.71 0.95
C THR A 48 2.01 -20.05 0.86
N ASP A 49 2.59 -21.03 0.18
CA ASP A 49 2.14 -22.42 0.22
C ASP A 49 2.54 -23.13 1.53
N SER A 50 2.21 -24.42 1.64
CA SER A 50 2.54 -25.26 2.80
C SER A 50 4.04 -25.45 3.03
N GLN A 51 4.89 -25.09 2.07
CA GLN A 51 6.34 -25.13 2.15
C GLN A 51 6.94 -23.75 2.44
N GLY A 52 6.11 -22.71 2.59
CA GLY A 52 6.56 -21.34 2.83
C GLY A 52 7.02 -20.60 1.56
N LYS A 53 6.74 -21.14 0.37
CA LYS A 53 7.08 -20.47 -0.89
C LYS A 53 5.98 -19.47 -1.26
N VAL A 54 6.37 -18.27 -1.70
CA VAL A 54 5.42 -17.23 -2.17
C VAL A 54 4.69 -17.71 -3.43
N ILE A 55 3.36 -17.63 -3.43
CA ILE A 55 2.49 -18.17 -4.49
C ILE A 55 1.60 -17.14 -5.19
N GLY A 56 1.70 -15.86 -4.86
CA GLY A 56 0.84 -14.85 -5.45
C GLY A 56 1.47 -13.47 -5.52
N ASP A 57 0.95 -12.67 -6.46
CA ASP A 57 1.26 -11.26 -6.55
C ASP A 57 0.44 -10.52 -5.48
N GLY A 58 1.13 -9.96 -4.50
CA GLY A 58 0.51 -9.17 -3.44
C GLY A 58 0.65 -9.78 -2.04
N TYR A 59 -0.28 -9.43 -1.16
CA TYR A 59 -0.26 -9.81 0.25
C TYR A 59 -1.51 -10.61 0.60
N GLU A 60 -1.43 -11.46 1.63
CA GLU A 60 -2.53 -12.29 2.12
C GLU A 60 -3.79 -11.47 2.37
N ASP A 61 -4.96 -11.85 1.87
CA ASP A 61 -6.19 -11.08 2.16
C ASP A 61 -6.71 -11.39 3.57
N ASN A 62 -6.29 -10.59 4.56
CA ASN A 62 -6.65 -10.75 5.95
C ASN A 62 -6.82 -9.38 6.65
N TRP A 63 -7.16 -9.39 7.94
CA TRP A 63 -7.39 -8.15 8.70
C TRP A 63 -6.19 -7.19 8.71
N ALA A 64 -4.97 -7.70 8.54
CA ALA A 64 -3.73 -6.92 8.55
C ALA A 64 -3.51 -6.14 7.24
N THR A 65 -4.24 -6.42 6.16
CA THR A 65 -4.05 -5.73 4.87
C THR A 65 -4.84 -4.46 4.72
N HIS A 66 -5.93 -4.29 5.46
CA HIS A 66 -6.84 -3.16 5.27
C HIS A 66 -6.11 -1.81 5.44
N ILE A 67 -5.35 -1.65 6.52
CA ILE A 67 -4.59 -0.43 6.78
C ILE A 67 -3.42 -0.29 5.80
N MET A 68 -2.78 -1.42 5.43
CA MET A 68 -1.67 -1.37 4.50
C MET A 68 -2.11 -0.98 3.09
N LYS A 69 -3.29 -1.41 2.65
CA LYS A 69 -3.88 -0.97 1.38
C LYS A 69 -4.21 0.51 1.39
N ALA A 70 -4.78 1.03 2.48
CA ALA A 70 -5.01 2.47 2.62
C ALA A 70 -3.68 3.27 2.55
N PHE A 71 -2.62 2.74 3.17
CA PHE A 71 -1.29 3.34 3.10
C PHE A 71 -0.70 3.32 1.67
N GLU A 72 -0.82 2.22 0.94
CA GLU A 72 -0.39 2.12 -0.45
C GLU A 72 -1.14 3.12 -1.34
N TYR A 73 -2.44 3.33 -1.13
CA TYR A 73 -3.21 4.34 -1.85
C TYR A 73 -2.69 5.75 -1.57
N TYR A 74 -2.35 6.06 -0.31
CA TYR A 74 -1.67 7.30 0.03
C TYR A 74 -0.33 7.43 -0.72
N ALA A 75 0.47 6.37 -0.75
CA ALA A 75 1.77 6.35 -1.40
C ALA A 75 1.68 6.60 -2.91
N VAL A 76 0.77 5.91 -3.60
CA VAL A 76 0.54 6.05 -5.05
C VAL A 76 0.05 7.46 -5.40
N ASN A 77 -0.77 8.07 -4.55
CA ASN A 77 -1.31 9.40 -4.80
C ASN A 77 -0.28 10.51 -4.54
N ARG A 78 0.41 10.47 -3.40
CA ARG A 78 1.33 11.55 -2.98
C ARG A 78 2.76 11.38 -3.48
N HIS A 79 3.16 10.15 -3.79
CA HIS A 79 4.54 9.80 -4.16
C HIS A 79 4.58 8.85 -5.36
N PRO A 80 4.11 9.26 -6.55
CA PRO A 80 4.09 8.40 -7.72
C PRO A 80 5.48 7.85 -8.06
N LEU A 81 5.55 6.58 -8.51
CA LEU A 81 6.82 5.92 -8.84
C LEU A 81 7.56 6.63 -9.98
N ARG A 82 6.84 7.13 -10.99
CA ARG A 82 7.31 8.07 -12.03
C ARG A 82 6.14 8.94 -12.50
N SER A 83 6.36 10.25 -12.66
CA SER A 83 5.32 11.20 -13.12
C SER A 83 4.85 10.93 -14.56
N ALA A 84 5.62 10.19 -15.36
CA ALA A 84 5.37 9.93 -16.78
C ALA A 84 4.56 8.65 -17.07
N GLU A 85 4.42 7.73 -16.10
CA GLU A 85 3.80 6.41 -16.32
C GLU A 85 2.30 6.37 -15.97
N TRP A 86 1.75 7.44 -15.37
CA TRP A 86 0.32 7.56 -15.08
C TRP A 86 -0.42 8.37 -16.16
N LYS A 87 -0.01 8.27 -17.42
CA LYS A 87 -0.90 8.68 -18.52
C LYS A 87 -2.07 7.71 -18.53
N VAL A 88 -3.12 8.16 -17.85
CA VAL A 88 -4.49 7.66 -17.91
C VAL A 88 -4.78 7.21 -19.35
N LEU A 89 -4.98 5.89 -19.52
CA LEU A 89 -5.72 5.35 -20.65
C LEU A 89 -7.20 5.46 -20.37
#